data_AF-A0A916DH29-F1
#
_entry.id   AF-A0A916DH29-F1
#
_cell.length_a   1.000
_cell.length_b   1.000
_cell.length_c   1.000
_cell.angle_alpha   90.00
_cell.angle_beta   90.00
_cell.angle_gamma   90.00
#
_symmetry.space_group_name_H-M   'P 1'
#
loop_
_entity.id
_entity.type
_entity.pdbx_description
1 polymer ?
#
loop_
_entity_poly.entity_id
_entity_poly.type
_entity_poly.pdbx_seq_one_letter_code
_entity_poly.pdbx_strand_id
1 'polypeptide(L)'
;LDYGRLKIKEKGGHGGHNGIRSVINAFGGGDFSRLRVGVGRSGGGAQVADYVLDQFTRDEAVELPHIIDRARDAVITILCKGTKIGMNQFNMKPVTRTD
;
A
#
# COMPACT_ATOMS: atom_id res chain seq x y z
N LEU A 1 2.22 -6.27 -3.01
CA LEU A 1 3.07 -5.19 -3.57
C LEU A 1 4.42 -5.40 -2.93
N ASP A 2 5.50 -5.14 -3.65
CA ASP A 2 6.85 -5.26 -3.09
C ASP A 2 6.98 -4.33 -1.88
N TYR A 3 7.85 -4.71 -0.92
CA TYR A 3 8.04 -3.93 0.31
C TYR A 3 8.36 -2.46 -0.01
N GLY A 4 7.73 -1.53 0.72
CA GLY A 4 7.89 -0.08 0.54
C GLY A 4 7.21 0.53 -0.69
N ARG A 5 6.67 -0.28 -1.60
CA ARG A 5 6.00 0.24 -2.80
C ARG A 5 4.63 0.83 -2.46
N LEU A 6 4.43 2.10 -2.82
CA LEU A 6 3.13 2.75 -2.75
C LEU A 6 2.32 2.56 -4.03
N LYS A 7 1.00 2.42 -3.88
CA LYS A 7 0.06 2.45 -5.01
C LYS A 7 -1.29 3.02 -4.62
N ILE A 8 -1.59 4.20 -5.14
CA ILE A 8 -2.90 4.83 -5.11
C ILE A 8 -3.79 4.17 -6.16
N LYS A 9 -4.98 3.76 -5.76
CA LYS A 9 -5.98 3.15 -6.64
C LYS A 9 -7.34 3.73 -6.37
N GLU A 10 -8.02 4.10 -7.45
CA GLU A 10 -9.46 4.34 -7.46
C GLU A 10 -10.18 3.05 -7.82
N LYS A 11 -11.30 2.81 -7.14
CA LYS A 11 -12.23 1.72 -7.45
C LYS A 11 -11.65 0.29 -7.34
N GLY A 12 -12.51 -0.70 -7.56
CA GLY A 12 -12.14 -2.11 -7.71
C GLY A 12 -12.09 -2.92 -6.41
N GLY A 13 -11.92 -4.24 -6.54
CA GLY A 13 -12.11 -5.19 -5.43
C GLY A 13 -11.07 -5.18 -4.29
N HIS A 14 -11.33 -6.04 -3.31
CA HIS A 14 -10.55 -6.16 -2.07
C HIS A 14 -9.19 -6.85 -2.23
N GLY A 15 -9.01 -7.68 -3.27
CA GLY A 15 -7.72 -8.32 -3.57
C GLY A 15 -7.19 -9.19 -2.43
N GLY A 16 -8.09 -9.96 -1.79
CA GLY A 16 -7.76 -10.82 -0.65
C GLY A 16 -7.75 -10.15 0.73
N HIS A 17 -7.74 -8.81 0.81
CA HIS A 17 -7.67 -8.10 2.09
C HIS A 17 -9.02 -8.09 2.84
N ASN A 18 -9.06 -8.64 4.07
CA ASN A 18 -10.30 -8.77 4.84
C ASN A 18 -10.90 -7.41 5.26
N GLY A 19 -10.09 -6.45 5.71
CA GLY A 19 -10.56 -5.09 6.00
C GLY A 19 -11.22 -4.39 4.79
N ILE A 20 -10.59 -4.43 3.61
CA ILE A 20 -11.18 -3.86 2.40
C ILE A 20 -12.46 -4.60 1.97
N ARG A 21 -12.53 -5.92 2.18
CA ARG A 21 -13.77 -6.69 1.94
C ARG A 21 -14.91 -6.18 2.84
N SER A 22 -14.63 -5.96 4.12
CA SER A 22 -15.60 -5.41 5.08
C SER A 22 -16.09 -4.02 4.65
N VAL A 23 -15.18 -3.13 4.25
CA VAL A 23 -15.54 -1.79 3.74
C VAL A 23 -16.41 -1.89 2.49
N ILE A 24 -16.03 -2.70 1.49
CA ILE A 24 -16.83 -2.88 0.27
C ILE A 24 -18.23 -3.38 0.59
N ASN A 25 -18.35 -4.37 1.49
CA ASN A 25 -19.64 -4.91 1.90
C ASN A 25 -20.50 -3.86 2.61
N ALA A 26 -19.90 -3.03 3.47
CA ALA A 26 -20.60 -2.00 4.23
C ALA A 26 -21.14 -0.87 3.33
N PHE A 27 -20.40 -0.49 2.28
CA PHE A 27 -20.78 0.60 1.37
C PHE A 27 -21.46 0.11 0.07
N GLY A 28 -21.65 -1.20 -0.09
CA GLY A 28 -22.29 -1.79 -1.29
C GLY A 28 -21.46 -1.68 -2.57
N GLY A 29 -20.20 -1.26 -2.49
CA GLY A 29 -19.39 -0.96 -3.66
C GLY A 29 -17.93 -0.69 -3.36
N GLY A 30 -17.11 -0.84 -4.40
CA GLY A 30 -15.67 -0.55 -4.36
C GLY A 30 -15.33 0.87 -4.74
N ASP A 31 -16.29 1.79 -4.84
CA ASP A 31 -16.15 3.14 -5.40
C ASP A 31 -15.47 4.13 -4.44
N PHE A 32 -14.30 3.77 -3.93
CA PHE A 32 -13.48 4.62 -3.09
C PHE A 32 -12.00 4.57 -3.50
N SER A 33 -11.32 5.67 -3.18
CA SER A 33 -9.88 5.80 -3.33
C SER A 33 -9.16 5.13 -2.16
N ARG A 34 -8.05 4.45 -2.43
CA ARG A 34 -7.21 3.87 -1.40
C ARG A 34 -5.73 3.98 -1.74
N LEU A 35 -4.93 4.32 -0.73
CA LEU A 35 -3.49 4.18 -0.78
C LEU A 35 -3.12 2.75 -0.32
N ARG A 36 -2.40 2.02 -1.15
CA ARG A 36 -1.83 0.71 -0.79
C ARG A 36 -0.36 0.91 -0.43
N VAL A 37 0.03 0.42 0.73
CA VAL A 37 1.43 0.34 1.17
C VAL A 37 1.87 -1.11 1.03
N GLY A 38 2.95 -1.35 0.28
CA GLY A 38 3.48 -2.69 0.07
C GLY A 38 4.22 -3.18 1.30
N VAL A 39 3.73 -4.27 1.88
CA VAL A 39 4.40 -4.98 2.99
C VAL A 39 5.20 -6.19 2.51
N GLY A 40 5.29 -6.41 1.19
CA GLY A 40 5.90 -7.63 0.63
C GLY A 40 4.89 -8.77 0.42
N ARG A 41 5.41 -9.99 0.33
CA ARG A 41 4.64 -11.24 0.22
C ARG A 41 5.33 -12.32 1.04
N SER A 42 4.54 -13.20 1.64
CA SER A 42 5.08 -14.43 2.23
C SER A 42 5.81 -15.23 1.15
N GLY A 43 6.99 -15.76 1.50
CA GLY A 43 7.69 -16.74 0.67
C GLY A 43 6.83 -17.99 0.45
N GLY A 44 7.24 -18.86 -0.48
CA GLY A 44 6.49 -20.07 -0.81
C GLY A 44 6.32 -20.99 0.41
N GLY A 45 5.10 -21.09 0.93
CA GLY A 45 4.71 -22.04 1.97
C GLY A 45 4.09 -21.44 3.24
N ALA A 46 4.32 -20.15 3.54
CA ALA A 46 3.76 -19.52 4.73
C ALA A 46 2.34 -18.99 4.50
N GLN A 47 1.44 -19.18 5.47
CA GLN A 47 0.09 -18.63 5.39
C GLN A 47 0.16 -17.10 5.39
N VAL A 48 -0.61 -16.49 4.50
CA VAL A 48 -0.66 -15.03 4.37
C VAL A 48 -1.09 -14.36 5.67
N ALA A 49 -1.95 -15.01 6.45
CA ALA A 49 -2.40 -14.52 7.75
C ALA A 49 -1.25 -14.38 8.75
N ASP A 50 -0.37 -15.38 8.83
CA ASP A 50 0.79 -15.34 9.74
C ASP A 50 1.74 -14.21 9.33
N TYR A 51 2.01 -14.09 8.02
CA TYR A 51 2.90 -13.06 7.49
C TYR A 51 2.44 -11.62 7.78
N VAL A 52 1.14 -11.33 7.70
CA VAL A 52 0.63 -9.97 7.96
C VAL A 52 0.49 -9.64 9.44
N LEU A 53 0.62 -10.64 10.32
CA LEU A 53 0.60 -10.48 11.78
C LEU A 53 2.02 -10.47 12.36
N ASP A 54 3.03 -10.83 11.58
CA ASP A 54 4.43 -10.85 12.00
C ASP A 54 5.05 -9.44 12.05
N GLN A 55 6.17 -9.34 12.75
CA GLN A 55 6.96 -8.11 12.81
C GLN A 55 7.77 -7.92 11.53
N PHE A 56 8.03 -6.66 11.18
CA PHE A 56 9.01 -6.34 10.15
C PHE A 56 10.41 -6.80 10.57
N THR A 57 11.20 -7.24 9.60
CA THR A 57 12.62 -7.55 9.81
C THR A 57 13.40 -6.29 10.22
N ARG A 58 14.64 -6.45 10.71
CA ARG A 58 15.48 -5.29 11.10
C ARG A 58 15.74 -4.36 9.92
N ASP A 59 16.01 -4.91 8.74
CA ASP A 59 16.29 -4.13 7.54
C ASP A 59 15.04 -3.38 7.05
N GLU A 60 13.87 -4.04 7.10
CA GLU A 60 12.59 -3.38 6.81
C GLU A 60 12.28 -2.29 7.84
N ALA A 61 12.51 -2.54 9.14
CA ALA A 61 12.26 -1.56 10.19
C ALA A 61 13.09 -0.27 10.02
N VAL A 62 14.28 -0.34 9.44
CA VAL A 62 15.11 0.84 9.11
C VAL A 62 14.45 1.71 8.03
N GLU A 63 13.85 1.09 7.01
CA GLU A 63 13.21 1.80 5.89
C GLU A 63 11.78 2.27 6.21
N LEU A 64 11.14 1.65 7.21
CA LEU A 64 9.74 1.87 7.56
C LEU A 64 9.38 3.35 7.83
N PRO A 65 10.17 4.16 8.56
CA PRO A 65 9.89 5.59 8.75
C PRO A 65 9.79 6.35 7.43
N HIS A 66 10.69 6.08 6.48
CA HIS A 66 10.67 6.73 5.17
C HIS A 66 9.43 6.35 4.35
N ILE A 67 9.03 5.07 4.41
CA ILE A 67 7.81 4.58 3.75
C ILE A 67 6.57 5.28 4.34
N ILE A 68 6.52 5.45 5.66
CA ILE A 68 5.43 6.14 6.36
C ILE A 68 5.38 7.63 5.97
N ASP A 69 6.51 8.33 5.94
CA ASP A 69 6.59 9.73 5.50
C ASP A 69 6.09 9.89 4.06
N ARG A 70 6.54 9.01 3.16
CA ARG A 70 6.10 9.02 1.77
C ARG A 70 4.59 8.71 1.65
N ALA A 71 4.06 7.83 2.49
CA ALA A 71 2.64 7.52 2.54
C ALA A 71 1.81 8.70 3.05
N ARG A 72 2.29 9.43 4.08
CA ARG A 72 1.70 10.69 4.55
C ARG A 72 1.60 11.69 3.40
N ASP A 73 2.69 11.92 2.68
CA ASP A 73 2.73 12.89 1.58
C ASP A 73 1.78 12.50 0.44
N ALA A 74 1.64 11.20 0.19
CA ALA A 74 0.66 10.66 -0.75
C ALA A 74 -0.78 10.96 -0.30
N VAL A 75 -1.12 10.76 0.98
CA VAL A 75 -2.44 11.07 1.54
C VAL A 75 -2.74 12.57 1.43
N ILE A 76 -1.79 13.44 1.84
CA ILE A 76 -1.93 14.90 1.71
C ILE A 76 -2.16 15.29 0.25
N THR A 77 -1.39 14.71 -0.67
CA THR A 77 -1.55 15.00 -2.11
C THR A 77 -2.91 14.58 -2.64
N ILE A 78 -3.42 13.41 -2.24
CA ILE A 78 -4.76 12.95 -2.63
C ILE A 78 -5.83 13.95 -2.14
N LEU A 79 -5.74 14.38 -0.88
CA LEU A 79 -6.73 15.27 -0.26
C LEU A 79 -6.68 16.69 -0.82
N CYS A 80 -5.48 17.24 -1.07
CA CYS A 80 -5.32 18.64 -1.48
C CYS A 80 -5.27 18.83 -3.00
N LYS A 81 -4.82 17.83 -3.77
CA LYS A 81 -4.53 17.94 -5.21
C LYS A 81 -5.26 16.89 -6.06
N GLY A 82 -5.93 15.93 -5.43
CA GLY A 82 -6.66 14.87 -6.11
C GLY A 82 -5.81 13.64 -6.44
N THR A 83 -6.52 12.55 -6.69
CA THR A 83 -5.97 11.20 -6.93
C THR A 83 -5.09 11.12 -8.16
N LYS A 84 -5.45 11.77 -9.28
CA LYS A 84 -4.66 11.74 -10.52
C LYS A 84 -3.24 12.27 -10.33
N ILE A 85 -3.10 13.40 -9.64
CA ILE A 85 -1.79 13.97 -9.31
C ILE A 85 -1.04 13.03 -8.36
N GLY A 86 -1.72 12.53 -7.32
CA GLY A 86 -1.14 11.53 -6.42
C GLY A 86 -0.62 10.30 -7.16
N MET A 87 -1.41 9.72 -8.07
CA MET A 87 -1.01 8.53 -8.84
C MET A 87 0.26 8.78 -9.65
N ASN A 88 0.35 9.91 -10.35
CA ASN A 88 1.53 10.26 -11.15
C ASN A 88 2.79 10.39 -10.28
N GLN A 89 2.66 10.89 -9.05
CA GLN A 89 3.80 11.09 -8.15
C GLN A 89 4.21 9.84 -7.37
N PHE A 90 3.23 9.05 -6.90
CA PHE A 90 3.46 8.02 -5.89
C PHE A 90 3.32 6.58 -6.41
N ASN A 91 2.74 6.34 -7.61
CA ASN A 91 2.61 4.98 -8.16
C ASN A 91 3.86 4.49 -8.91
N MET A 92 4.81 5.39 -9.17
CA MET A 92 6.08 5.04 -9.81
C MET A 92 6.86 4.08 -8.92
N LYS A 93 7.57 3.12 -9.54
CA LYS A 93 8.49 2.27 -8.78
C LYS A 93 9.59 3.16 -8.18
N PRO A 94 10.00 2.92 -6.91
CA PRO A 94 11.24 3.53 -6.41
C PRO A 94 12.36 3.21 -7.40
N VAL A 95 13.10 4.22 -7.84
CA VAL A 95 14.30 4.01 -8.64
C VAL A 95 15.31 3.34 -7.71
N THR A 96 15.49 2.02 -7.84
CA THR A 96 16.61 1.33 -7.22
C THR A 96 17.89 1.88 -7.84
N ARG A 97 18.66 2.66 -7.07
CA ARG A 97 20.04 3.01 -7.43
C ARG A 97 20.86 1.72 -7.36
N THR A 98 20.95 1.03 -8.47
CA THR A 98 21.94 0.00 -8.75
C THR A 98 22.58 0.40 -10.06
N ASP A 99 23.54 1.30 -9.95
CA ASP A 99 24.64 1.50 -10.88
C ASP A 99 25.94 1.34 -10.07
#